data_AF-C3PKH4-F1
#
_entry.id   AF-C3PKH4-F1
#
_cell.length_a   1.000
_cell.length_b   1.000
_cell.length_c   1.000
_cell.angle_alpha   90.00
_cell.angle_beta   90.00
_cell.angle_gamma   90.00
#
_symmetry.space_group_name_H-M   'P 1'
#
loop_
_entity.id
_entity.type
_entity.pdbx_description
1 polymer ?
#
loop_
_entity_poly.entity_id
_entity_poly.type
_entity_poly.pdbx_seq_one_letter_code
_entity_poly.pdbx_strand_id
1 'polypeptide(L)' 'MARAASQQKSVEESVTFAKGVSLLAGHEMTAEQEALVRAVVSGEMTVEEAIAIAKAQVK' A
#
# COMPACT_ATOMS: atom_id res chain seq x y z
N MET A 1 -25.88 -4.83 2.35
CA MET A 1 -24.80 -4.57 1.39
C MET A 1 -23.82 -3.47 1.89
N ALA A 2 -23.34 -3.53 3.13
CA ALA A 2 -22.53 -2.44 3.73
C ALA A 2 -21.03 -2.75 3.88
N ARG A 3 -20.60 -4.02 3.70
CA ARG A 3 -19.22 -4.47 3.97
C ARG A 3 -18.22 -4.02 2.91
N ALA A 4 -18.57 -4.09 1.63
CA ALA A 4 -17.67 -3.73 0.54
C ALA A 4 -17.30 -2.23 0.55
N ALA A 5 -18.27 -1.35 0.81
CA ALA A 5 -18.04 0.10 0.84
C ALA A 5 -17.21 0.55 2.06
N SER A 6 -17.39 -0.10 3.22
CA SER A 6 -16.59 0.18 4.42
C SER A 6 -15.15 -0.35 4.30
N GLN A 7 -14.96 -1.46 3.59
CA GLN A 7 -13.63 -2.01 3.29
C GLN A 7 -12.88 -1.18 2.24
N GLN A 8 -13.57 -0.67 1.20
CA GLN A 8 -12.96 0.25 0.22
C GLN A 8 -12.50 1.56 0.85
N LYS A 9 -13.29 2.14 1.76
CA LYS A 9 -12.89 3.34 2.51
C LYS A 9 -11.60 3.10 3.31
N SER A 10 -11.43 1.90 3.88
CA SER A 10 -10.21 1.48 4.57
C SER A 10 -8.99 1.34 3.64
N VAL A 11 -9.17 0.96 2.37
CA VAL A 11 -8.07 0.81 1.41
C VAL A 11 -7.51 2.18 1.00
N GLU A 12 -8.38 3.11 0.61
CA GLU A 12 -7.96 4.46 0.19
C GLU A 12 -7.32 5.24 1.35
N GLU A 13 -7.85 5.12 2.56
CA GLU A 13 -7.26 5.73 3.76
C GLU A 13 -5.87 5.15 4.06
N SER A 14 -5.69 3.84 3.93
CA SER A 14 -4.39 3.18 4.15
C SER A 14 -3.35 3.57 3.10
N VAL A 15 -3.75 3.66 1.82
CA VAL A 15 -2.86 4.12 0.74
C VAL A 15 -2.48 5.59 0.95
N THR A 16 -3.43 6.43 1.34
CA THR A 16 -3.17 7.85 1.63
C THR A 16 -2.21 8.00 2.80
N PHE A 17 -2.39 7.21 3.86
CA PHE A 17 -1.47 7.16 4.99
C PHE A 17 -0.06 6.75 4.55
N ALA A 18 0.08 5.69 3.76
CA ALA A 18 1.38 5.24 3.25
C ALA A 18 2.07 6.31 2.38
N LYS A 19 1.32 7.04 1.55
CA LYS A 19 1.83 8.21 0.81
C LYS A 19 2.35 9.29 1.75
N GLY A 20 1.59 9.63 2.79
CA GLY A 20 2.00 10.61 3.80
C GLY A 20 3.30 10.23 4.51
N VAL A 21 3.43 8.97 4.92
CA VAL A 21 4.67 8.46 5.55
C VAL A 21 5.85 8.51 4.59
N SER A 22 5.66 8.16 3.31
CA SER A 22 6.71 8.22 2.29
C SER A 22 7.20 9.66 2.08
N LEU A 23 6.28 10.62 2.01
CA LEU A 23 6.60 12.05 1.90
C LEU A 23 7.39 12.57 3.11
N LEU A 24 7.04 12.14 4.32
CA LEU A 24 7.80 12.47 5.53
C LEU A 24 9.24 11.91 5.49
N ALA A 25 9.44 10.78 4.82
CA ALA A 25 10.75 10.20 4.57
C ALA A 25 11.52 10.88 3.41
N GLY A 26 10.93 11.90 2.77
CA GLY A 26 11.56 12.66 1.68
C GLY A 26 11.47 12.00 0.31
N HIS A 27 10.58 11.02 0.13
CA HIS A 27 10.42 10.32 -1.14
C HIS A 27 8.95 10.29 -1.58
N GLU A 28 8.70 10.47 -2.87
CA GLU A 28 7.38 10.21 -3.44
C GLU A 28 7.20 8.72 -3.66
N MET A 29 6.03 8.21 -3.27
CA MET A 29 5.68 6.81 -3.50
C MET A 29 5.38 6.60 -4.98
N THR A 30 6.10 5.65 -5.59
CA THR A 30 5.89 5.27 -6.99
C THR A 30 4.56 4.51 -7.17
N ALA A 31 4.09 4.42 -8.42
CA ALA A 31 2.90 3.65 -8.75
C ALA A 31 3.02 2.15 -8.39
N GLU A 32 4.23 1.59 -8.51
CA GLU A 32 4.50 0.20 -8.15
C GLU A 32 4.42 -0.02 -6.63
N GLN A 33 5.00 0.88 -5.84
CA GLN A 33 4.89 0.85 -4.38
C GLN A 33 3.44 1.04 -3.92
N GLU A 34 2.67 1.91 -4.60
CA GLU A 34 1.24 2.05 -4.34
C GLU A 34 0.46 0.75 -4.62
N ALA A 35 0.77 0.06 -5.72
CA ALA A 35 0.14 -1.21 -6.04
C ALA A 35 0.42 -2.27 -4.96
N LEU A 36 1.64 -2.32 -4.43
CA LEU A 36 1.99 -3.22 -3.31
C LEU A 36 1.17 -2.90 -2.05
N VAL A 37 1.07 -1.62 -1.68
CA VAL A 37 0.25 -1.21 -0.52
C VAL A 37 -1.22 -1.59 -0.73
N ARG A 38 -1.76 -1.39 -1.94
CA ARG A 38 -3.15 -1.77 -2.26
C ARG A 38 -3.37 -3.27 -2.13
N ALA A 39 -2.48 -4.09 -2.68
CA ALA A 39 -2.57 -5.55 -2.61
C ALA A 39 -2.52 -6.08 -1.16
N VAL A 40 -1.69 -5.46 -0.32
CA VAL A 40 -1.62 -5.79 1.11
C VAL A 40 -2.92 -5.45 1.82
N VAL A 41 -3.44 -4.24 1.61
CA VAL A 41 -4.64 -3.78 2.33
C VAL A 41 -5.92 -4.45 1.82
N SER A 42 -5.97 -4.86 0.55
CA SER A 42 -7.07 -5.68 0.01
C SER A 42 -7.01 -7.15 0.44
N GLY A 43 -5.90 -7.59 1.04
CA GLY A 43 -5.68 -8.97 1.45
C GLY A 43 -5.31 -9.92 0.31
N GLU A 44 -4.98 -9.38 -0.88
CA GLU A 44 -4.47 -10.16 -2.02
C GLU A 44 -3.02 -10.62 -1.82
N MET A 45 -2.29 -9.95 -0.93
CA MET A 45 -0.88 -10.20 -0.64
C MET A 45 -0.59 -10.01 0.84
N THR A 46 0.36 -10.77 1.38
CA THR A 46 0.87 -10.55 2.74
C THR A 46 1.87 -9.39 2.79
N VAL A 47 2.06 -8.80 3.97
CA VAL A 47 3.09 -7.76 4.18
C VAL A 47 4.49 -8.28 3.84
N GLU A 48 4.77 -9.54 4.16
CA GLU A 48 6.08 -10.17 3.95
C GLU A 48 6.41 -10.32 2.46
N GLU A 49 5.44 -10.74 1.65
CA GLU A 49 5.57 -10.81 0.19
C GLU A 49 5.79 -9.43 -0.43
N ALA A 50 5.04 -8.41 0.02
CA ALA A 50 5.20 -7.04 -0.47
C ALA A 50 6.60 -6.48 -0.14
N ILE A 51 7.12 -6.76 1.06
CA ILE A 51 8.49 -6.37 1.46
C ILE A 51 9.53 -7.09 0.61
N ALA A 52 9.34 -8.39 0.32
CA ALA A 52 10.27 -9.14 -0.53
C ALA A 52 10.35 -8.54 -1.94
N ILE A 53 9.21 -8.17 -2.53
CA ILE A 53 9.16 -7.50 -3.85
C ILE A 53 9.83 -6.13 -3.78
N ALA A 54 9.48 -5.31 -2.79
CA ALA A 54 10.06 -3.97 -2.63
C ALA A 54 11.59 -4.02 -2.46
N LYS A 55 12.11 -4.97 -1.68
CA LYS A 55 13.57 -5.17 -1.52
C LYS A 55 14.27 -5.56 -2.81
N ALA A 56 13.63 -6.36 -3.66
CA ALA A 56 14.20 -6.74 -4.95
C ALA A 56 14.28 -5.54 -5.93
N GLN A 57 13.48 -4.49 -5.71
CA GLN A 57 13.46 -3.28 -6.54
C GLN A 57 14.48 -2.22 -6.10
N VAL A 58 14.89 -2.20 -4.83
CA VAL A 58 15.93 -1.31 -4.32
C VAL A 58 17.30 -1.87 -4.74
N LYS A 59 17.90 -1.28 -5.78
CA LYS A 59 19.27 -1.57 -6.23
C LYS A 59 20.31 -0.80 -5.44
#